data_AF-A0A178EQV6-F1
#
_entry.id   AF-A0A178EQV6-F1
#
_cell.length_a   1.000
_cell.length_b   1.000
_cell.length_c   1.000
_cell.angle_alpha   90.00
_cell.angle_beta   90.00
_cell.angle_gamma   90.00
#
_symmetry.space_group_name_H-M   'P 1'
#
loop_
_entity.id
_entity.type
_entity.pdbx_description
1 polymer ?
#
loop_
_entity_poly.entity_id
_entity_poly.type
_entity_poly.pdbx_seq_one_letter_code
_entity_poly.pdbx_strand_id
1 'polypeptide(L)'
;MQFTALLAALGAPLALAASIPAAAHNHTMIDVQLAATGNSMIKATITNTGDRTLNLLKFNTIMDEHPTRKVMVYQDGAEVQFTGMLPRYKMSDLTPEYFVNLGPKASVEHSFDLAATHDLSRGGKITVKAHGMVPTAEENATTITGHTLYESNELTMDVDGKQAAAVEQAMGGDDSTGVIDKRSNIVTSSCRGSQLRVLQTALSNASRLSRAAASAAQRNPSKMREYFKTADSRTVQKVASRFLSVARESSSGSTGRTTYYCNDNRGGCHPGVLAYTLPSRNQVFNCPSYYQLPALNNRCHGQDQATTTLHELTHNPAVVTPFCEDLGYGYQRVSALPASKAIQNADTYSLFANAIYLGC
;
A
#
# COMPACT_ATOMS: atom_id res chain seq x y z
N MET A 1 -20.01 -69.90 -34.92
CA MET A 1 -20.90 -68.90 -34.31
C MET A 1 -20.26 -68.38 -33.04
N GLN A 2 -20.39 -67.06 -32.85
CA GLN A 2 -20.19 -66.29 -31.62
C GLN A 2 -18.76 -65.90 -31.19
N PHE A 3 -18.56 -64.59 -31.32
CA PHE A 3 -17.57 -63.71 -30.69
C PHE A 3 -17.66 -63.72 -29.16
N THR A 4 -16.51 -63.60 -28.49
CA THR A 4 -16.29 -62.85 -27.23
C THR A 4 -14.78 -62.71 -27.07
N ALA A 5 -14.11 -61.56 -27.17
CA ALA A 5 -14.21 -60.27 -26.50
C ALA A 5 -12.88 -60.04 -25.75
N LEU A 6 -12.12 -59.04 -26.21
CA LEU A 6 -10.86 -58.57 -25.62
C LEU A 6 -11.08 -58.04 -24.19
N LEU A 7 -10.13 -58.33 -23.30
CA LEU A 7 -9.77 -57.44 -22.18
C LEU A 7 -8.25 -57.41 -22.05
N ALA A 8 -7.62 -56.43 -22.72
CA ALA A 8 -6.25 -56.03 -22.42
C ALA A 8 -6.29 -55.01 -21.29
N ALA A 9 -5.86 -55.40 -20.10
CA ALA A 9 -5.69 -54.52 -18.96
C ALA A 9 -4.44 -53.64 -19.18
N LEU A 10 -4.65 -52.42 -19.68
CA LEU A 10 -3.65 -51.37 -19.70
C LEU A 10 -3.47 -50.83 -18.27
N GLY A 11 -2.40 -51.24 -17.61
CA GLY A 11 -1.95 -50.64 -16.35
C GLY A 11 -1.57 -49.18 -16.58
N ALA A 12 -2.35 -48.26 -15.99
CA ALA A 12 -2.01 -46.84 -15.95
C ALA A 12 -0.83 -46.63 -14.99
N PRO A 13 0.26 -45.94 -15.38
CA PRO A 13 1.29 -45.55 -14.44
C PRO A 13 0.71 -44.48 -13.51
N LEU A 14 0.63 -44.78 -12.21
CA LEU A 14 0.44 -43.78 -11.17
C LEU A 14 1.63 -42.82 -11.21
N ALA A 15 1.45 -41.64 -11.80
CA ALA A 15 2.35 -40.53 -11.58
C ALA A 15 2.20 -40.10 -10.12
N LEU A 16 3.17 -40.47 -9.26
CA LEU A 16 3.35 -39.77 -7.99
C LEU A 16 3.66 -38.31 -8.33
N ALA A 17 2.67 -37.44 -8.19
CA ALA A 17 2.88 -36.01 -8.11
C ALA A 17 3.66 -35.74 -6.82
N ALA A 18 5.00 -35.77 -6.92
CA ALA A 18 5.85 -35.18 -5.92
C ALA A 18 5.50 -33.68 -5.89
N SER A 19 4.73 -33.28 -4.89
CA SER A 19 4.55 -31.88 -4.55
C SER A 19 5.93 -31.37 -4.15
N ILE A 20 6.59 -30.67 -5.06
CA ILE A 20 7.76 -29.87 -4.73
C ILE A 20 7.27 -28.89 -3.66
N PRO A 21 7.81 -28.92 -2.42
CA PRO A 21 7.46 -27.91 -1.45
C PRO A 21 7.89 -26.57 -2.06
N ALA A 22 6.94 -25.66 -2.26
CA ALA A 22 7.25 -24.30 -2.67
C ALA A 22 8.16 -23.71 -1.58
N ALA A 23 9.46 -23.64 -1.88
CA ALA A 23 10.42 -23.00 -1.01
C ALA A 23 9.96 -21.55 -0.82
N ALA A 24 9.85 -21.11 0.43
CA ALA A 24 9.61 -19.72 0.75
C ALA A 24 10.78 -18.90 0.19
N HIS A 25 10.57 -18.22 -0.95
CA HIS A 25 11.57 -17.40 -1.61
C HIS A 25 11.82 -16.09 -0.83
N ASN A 26 12.52 -16.19 0.31
CA ASN A 26 13.14 -15.04 0.98
C ASN A 26 14.48 -14.68 0.31
N HIS A 27 14.52 -14.61 -1.04
CA HIS A 27 15.73 -14.27 -1.76
C HIS A 27 15.73 -12.78 -2.15
N THR A 28 16.73 -12.06 -1.67
CA THR A 28 17.09 -10.75 -2.20
C THR A 28 17.68 -10.96 -3.60
N MET A 29 17.05 -10.34 -4.61
CA MET A 29 17.46 -10.37 -6.02
C MET A 29 17.98 -9.00 -6.46
N ILE A 30 17.86 -8.00 -5.58
CA ILE A 30 18.42 -6.68 -5.77
C ILE A 30 19.28 -6.31 -4.55
N ASP A 31 20.37 -5.59 -4.82
CA ASP A 31 21.15 -4.87 -3.83
C ASP A 31 20.77 -3.38 -3.90
N VAL A 32 20.72 -2.71 -2.75
CA VAL A 32 20.36 -1.29 -2.65
C VAL A 32 21.41 -0.56 -1.85
N GLN A 33 22.08 0.41 -2.48
CA GLN A 33 23.07 1.26 -1.82
C GLN A 33 22.61 2.71 -1.79
N LEU A 34 22.63 3.32 -0.61
CA LEU A 34 22.33 4.73 -0.37
C LEU A 34 23.63 5.51 -0.24
N ALA A 35 23.71 6.64 -0.94
CA ALA A 35 24.76 7.62 -0.83
C ALA A 35 24.18 9.04 -0.68
N ALA A 36 24.81 9.87 0.15
CA ALA A 36 24.49 11.29 0.21
C ALA A 36 25.11 12.03 -0.99
N THR A 37 24.33 12.88 -1.65
CA THR A 37 24.77 13.68 -2.82
C THR A 37 24.61 15.18 -2.64
N GLY A 38 24.11 15.61 -1.48
CA GLY A 38 23.92 17.01 -1.10
C GLY A 38 23.52 17.10 0.37
N ASN A 39 22.95 18.24 0.79
CA ASN A 39 22.57 18.47 2.18
C ASN A 39 21.58 17.42 2.72
N SER A 40 20.45 17.24 2.03
CA SER A 40 19.42 16.23 2.33
C SER A 40 19.12 15.32 1.14
N MET A 41 19.91 15.44 0.06
CA MET A 41 19.78 14.64 -1.15
C MET A 41 20.41 13.25 -0.97
N ILE A 42 19.64 12.23 -1.30
CA ILE A 42 20.05 10.83 -1.34
C ILE A 42 20.01 10.34 -2.78
N LYS A 43 21.02 9.54 -3.13
CA LYS A 43 21.00 8.68 -4.29
C LYS A 43 20.94 7.22 -3.85
N ALA A 44 19.91 6.52 -4.30
CA ALA A 44 19.80 5.07 -4.21
C ALA A 44 20.28 4.43 -5.51
N THR A 45 21.22 3.50 -5.42
CA THR A 45 21.63 2.63 -6.52
C THR A 45 21.04 1.25 -6.31
N ILE A 46 20.20 0.79 -7.24
CA ILE A 46 19.51 -0.50 -7.18
C ILE A 46 20.14 -1.40 -8.23
N THR A 47 20.74 -2.51 -7.81
CA THR A 47 21.49 -3.43 -8.68
C THR A 47 20.83 -4.79 -8.71
N ASN A 48 20.56 -5.34 -9.89
CA ASN A 48 20.13 -6.73 -10.03
C ASN A 48 21.31 -7.67 -9.70
N THR A 49 21.19 -8.45 -8.63
CA THR A 49 22.26 -9.37 -8.20
C THR A 49 22.16 -10.74 -8.88
N GLY A 50 21.10 -10.99 -9.64
CA GLY A 50 20.88 -12.23 -10.38
C GLY A 50 21.57 -12.32 -11.74
N ASP A 51 21.23 -13.38 -12.46
CA ASP A 51 21.69 -13.73 -13.80
C ASP A 51 20.59 -13.60 -14.87
N ARG A 52 19.37 -13.24 -14.47
CA ARG A 52 18.21 -12.99 -15.33
C ARG A 52 17.73 -11.56 -15.23
N THR A 53 17.09 -11.06 -16.28
CA THR A 53 16.40 -9.76 -16.28
C THR A 53 15.28 -9.75 -15.23
N LEU A 54 15.15 -8.65 -14.49
CA LEU A 54 14.06 -8.40 -13.57
C LEU A 54 13.17 -7.29 -14.13
N ASN A 55 11.85 -7.48 -14.06
CA ASN A 55 10.89 -6.41 -14.32
C ASN A 55 10.25 -5.99 -12.99
N LEU A 56 10.59 -4.81 -12.49
CA LEU A 56 10.33 -4.37 -11.12
C LEU A 56 9.24 -3.30 -11.07
N LEU A 57 8.13 -3.55 -10.38
CA LEU A 57 7.08 -2.53 -10.20
C LEU A 57 7.57 -1.41 -9.28
N LYS A 58 7.46 -0.15 -9.73
CA LYS A 58 7.95 1.03 -9.00
C LYS A 58 7.11 1.40 -7.78
N PHE A 59 5.80 1.15 -7.82
CA PHE A 59 4.83 1.63 -6.83
C PHE A 59 5.17 1.27 -5.38
N ASN A 60 5.25 2.29 -4.52
CA ASN A 60 5.60 2.21 -3.10
C ASN A 60 6.90 1.43 -2.83
N THR A 61 7.90 1.63 -3.69
CA THR A 61 9.26 1.11 -3.52
C THR A 61 10.28 2.24 -3.46
N ILE A 62 11.55 1.92 -3.28
CA ILE A 62 12.62 2.93 -3.38
C ILE A 62 12.71 3.59 -4.76
N MET A 63 12.12 2.99 -5.80
CA MET A 63 12.07 3.50 -7.17
C MET A 63 10.79 4.29 -7.48
N ASP A 64 9.93 4.48 -6.48
CA ASP A 64 8.68 5.19 -6.65
C ASP A 64 8.90 6.69 -6.90
N GLU A 65 8.31 7.26 -7.94
CA GLU A 65 8.50 8.68 -8.26
C GLU A 65 7.65 9.62 -7.40
N HIS A 66 6.64 9.08 -6.70
CA HIS A 66 5.75 9.84 -5.82
C HIS A 66 6.43 10.16 -4.48
N PRO A 67 5.95 11.16 -3.70
CA PRO A 67 6.49 11.48 -2.37
C PRO A 67 6.06 10.47 -1.29
N THR A 68 6.34 9.19 -1.54
CA THR A 68 6.14 8.07 -0.63
C THR A 68 7.36 7.85 0.27
N ARG A 69 7.20 6.99 1.28
CA ARG A 69 8.27 6.67 2.23
C ARG A 69 9.27 5.68 1.62
N LYS A 70 10.28 6.21 0.94
CA LYS A 70 11.37 5.43 0.32
C LYS A 70 12.40 4.92 1.32
N VAL A 71 12.59 5.66 2.41
CA VAL A 71 13.56 5.41 3.46
C VAL A 71 12.95 5.71 4.82
N MET A 72 13.52 5.15 5.88
CA MET A 72 13.27 5.57 7.25
C MET A 72 14.44 6.44 7.70
N VAL A 73 14.11 7.59 8.28
CA VAL A 73 15.09 8.56 8.78
C VAL A 73 15.04 8.56 10.30
N TYR A 74 16.18 8.45 10.95
CA TYR A 74 16.31 8.45 12.40
C TYR A 74 17.21 9.59 12.85
N GLN A 75 16.84 10.19 13.97
CA GLN A 75 17.65 11.20 14.65
C GLN A 75 17.57 10.95 16.16
N ASP A 76 18.71 10.87 16.83
CA ASP A 76 18.81 10.55 18.27
C ASP A 76 18.07 9.25 18.67
N GLY A 77 18.01 8.27 17.76
CA GLY A 77 17.34 6.99 17.98
C GLY A 77 15.82 6.99 17.78
N ALA A 78 15.20 8.13 17.48
CA ALA A 78 13.78 8.24 17.13
C ALA A 78 13.61 8.39 15.61
N GLU A 79 12.56 7.79 15.05
CA GLU A 79 12.19 8.00 13.65
C GLU A 79 11.70 9.44 13.46
N VAL A 80 12.26 10.15 12.49
CA VAL A 80 11.81 11.47 12.08
C VAL A 80 10.46 11.33 11.39
N GLN A 81 9.53 12.22 11.71
CA GLN A 81 8.18 12.15 11.15
C GLN A 81 8.19 12.26 9.62
N PHE A 82 7.64 11.24 8.96
CA PHE A 82 7.31 11.28 7.54
C PHE A 82 6.11 12.20 7.28
N THR A 83 6.25 13.12 6.34
CA THR A 83 5.25 14.13 5.94
C THR A 83 4.71 13.94 4.53
N GLY A 84 5.20 12.93 3.80
CA GLY A 84 4.72 12.58 2.46
C GLY A 84 3.39 11.82 2.47
N MET A 85 3.08 11.19 1.33
CA MET A 85 1.81 10.52 1.08
C MET A 85 1.88 9.00 1.22
N LEU A 86 0.75 8.39 1.59
CA LEU A 86 0.47 6.95 1.52
C LEU A 86 -0.59 6.70 0.44
N PRO A 87 -0.20 6.27 -0.77
CA PRO A 87 -1.11 6.16 -1.93
C PRO A 87 -1.68 4.77 -2.16
N ARG A 88 -3.00 4.67 -2.32
CA ARG A 88 -3.60 3.50 -2.95
C ARG A 88 -3.30 3.46 -4.45
N TYR A 89 -2.52 2.50 -4.91
CA TYR A 89 -2.33 2.26 -6.35
C TYR A 89 -3.43 1.39 -6.98
N LYS A 90 -3.73 1.64 -8.25
CA LYS A 90 -4.53 0.78 -9.10
C LYS A 90 -3.67 -0.43 -9.50
N MET A 91 -4.06 -1.61 -9.04
CA MET A 91 -3.34 -2.86 -9.26
C MET A 91 -3.88 -3.67 -10.44
N SER A 92 -4.99 -3.24 -11.04
CA SER A 92 -5.47 -3.77 -12.32
C SER A 92 -4.91 -2.97 -13.49
N ASP A 93 -4.74 -3.64 -14.63
CA ASP A 93 -4.34 -3.00 -15.88
C ASP A 93 -2.99 -2.26 -15.78
N LEU A 94 -2.03 -2.87 -15.05
CA LEU A 94 -0.68 -2.34 -14.97
C LEU A 94 -0.06 -2.30 -16.38
N THR A 95 0.60 -1.19 -16.68
CA THR A 95 1.23 -0.89 -17.95
C THR A 95 2.76 -0.88 -17.81
N PRO A 96 3.53 -1.06 -18.91
CA PRO A 96 4.99 -1.20 -18.84
C PRO A 96 5.71 -0.01 -18.18
N GLU A 97 5.18 1.22 -18.28
CA GLU A 97 5.77 2.43 -17.69
C GLU A 97 5.82 2.43 -16.16
N TYR A 98 5.06 1.56 -15.50
CA TYR A 98 5.13 1.39 -14.05
C TYR A 98 6.27 0.48 -13.61
N PHE A 99 7.00 -0.12 -14.55
CA PHE A 99 8.08 -1.05 -14.27
C PHE A 99 9.46 -0.49 -14.65
N VAL A 100 10.47 -0.97 -13.94
CA VAL A 100 11.88 -0.82 -14.31
C VAL A 100 12.38 -2.19 -14.76
N ASN A 101 12.81 -2.27 -16.02
CA ASN A 101 13.51 -3.44 -16.55
C ASN A 101 14.99 -3.32 -16.17
N LEU A 102 15.50 -4.32 -15.44
CA LEU A 102 16.85 -4.35 -14.93
C LEU A 102 17.52 -5.65 -15.36
N GLY A 103 18.38 -5.55 -16.38
CA GLY A 103 19.15 -6.69 -16.89
C GLY A 103 20.07 -7.30 -15.82
N PRO A 104 20.64 -8.49 -16.09
CA PRO A 104 21.57 -9.13 -15.16
C PRO A 104 22.72 -8.21 -14.80
N LYS A 105 23.00 -8.04 -13.50
CA LYS A 105 24.07 -7.16 -12.97
C LYS A 105 23.94 -5.67 -13.31
N ALA A 106 22.86 -5.27 -13.99
CA ALA A 106 22.60 -3.88 -14.30
C ALA A 106 22.16 -3.13 -13.04
N SER A 107 22.37 -1.81 -13.07
CA SER A 107 21.97 -0.90 -12.00
C SER A 107 21.10 0.23 -12.54
N VAL A 108 20.18 0.71 -11.71
CA VAL A 108 19.45 1.96 -11.91
C VAL A 108 19.71 2.87 -10.70
N GLU A 109 19.76 4.18 -10.95
CA GLU A 109 19.89 5.18 -9.89
C GLU A 109 18.58 5.93 -9.71
N HIS A 110 18.21 6.19 -8.47
CA HIS A 110 17.06 7.01 -8.11
C HIS A 110 17.46 8.03 -7.04
N SER A 111 17.25 9.31 -7.30
CA SER A 111 17.63 10.39 -6.38
C SER A 111 16.40 11.09 -5.83
N PHE A 112 16.43 11.43 -4.56
CA PHE A 112 15.34 12.11 -3.87
C PHE A 112 15.87 12.94 -2.70
N ASP A 113 15.13 14.01 -2.36
CA ASP A 113 15.43 14.86 -1.22
C ASP A 113 14.66 14.38 0.02
N LEU A 114 15.37 14.06 1.10
CA LEU A 114 14.74 13.68 2.37
C LEU A 114 13.90 14.82 2.95
N ALA A 115 14.38 16.05 2.82
CA ALA A 115 13.70 17.22 3.36
C ALA A 115 12.38 17.48 2.64
N ALA A 116 12.15 16.97 1.43
CA ALA A 116 10.86 17.08 0.75
C ALA A 116 9.75 16.23 1.41
N THR A 117 10.10 15.24 2.25
CA THR A 117 9.14 14.29 2.87
C THR A 117 9.36 14.05 4.37
N HIS A 118 10.29 14.77 4.99
CA HIS A 118 10.58 14.73 6.42
C HIS A 118 10.93 16.14 6.91
N ASP A 119 10.53 16.47 8.13
CA ASP A 119 11.00 17.70 8.78
C ASP A 119 12.42 17.51 9.31
N LEU A 120 13.39 18.07 8.58
CA LEU A 120 14.81 18.06 8.93
C LEU A 120 15.31 19.44 9.38
N SER A 121 14.41 20.37 9.70
CA SER A 121 14.76 21.76 10.08
C SER A 121 15.61 21.85 11.34
N ARG A 122 15.54 20.84 12.22
CA ARG A 122 16.39 20.71 13.42
C ARG A 122 17.88 20.63 13.08
N GLY A 123 18.23 20.10 11.91
CA GLY A 123 19.61 19.86 11.49
C GLY A 123 20.35 18.86 12.37
N GLY A 124 21.62 18.61 12.05
CA GLY A 124 22.51 17.69 12.74
C GLY A 124 22.56 16.29 12.13
N LYS A 125 23.16 15.36 12.87
CA LYS A 125 23.40 13.99 12.41
C LYS A 125 22.11 13.17 12.34
N ILE A 126 21.87 12.56 11.19
CA ILE A 126 20.77 11.61 10.96
C ILE A 126 21.31 10.26 10.46
N THR A 127 20.50 9.23 10.65
CA THR A 127 20.72 7.87 10.14
C THR A 127 19.59 7.51 9.18
N VAL A 128 19.94 7.05 7.98
CA VAL A 128 19.00 6.73 6.91
C VAL A 128 19.20 5.28 6.47
N LYS A 129 18.11 4.55 6.34
CA LYS A 129 18.11 3.19 5.81
C LYS A 129 16.83 2.92 5.03
N ALA A 130 16.85 1.93 4.16
CA ALA A 130 15.71 1.48 3.39
C ALA A 130 15.56 -0.04 3.56
N HIS A 131 14.33 -0.51 3.65
CA HIS A 131 14.02 -1.92 3.47
C HIS A 131 12.64 -2.03 2.86
N GLY A 132 12.39 -3.09 2.12
CA GLY A 132 11.07 -3.28 1.54
C GLY A 132 10.98 -4.48 0.63
N MET A 133 9.86 -4.53 -0.08
CA MET A 133 9.54 -5.55 -1.05
C MET A 133 9.25 -4.88 -2.38
N VAL A 134 9.81 -5.42 -3.46
CA VAL A 134 9.55 -4.98 -4.83
C VAL A 134 8.79 -6.09 -5.56
N PRO A 135 7.56 -5.83 -6.03
CA PRO A 135 6.85 -6.77 -6.89
C PRO A 135 7.59 -6.97 -8.22
N THR A 136 7.70 -8.22 -8.66
CA THR A 136 8.34 -8.58 -9.93
C THR A 136 7.33 -9.18 -10.90
N ALA A 137 7.52 -8.87 -12.17
CA ALA A 137 6.89 -9.54 -13.30
C ALA A 137 7.95 -10.24 -14.16
N GLU A 138 7.48 -11.12 -15.06
CA GLU A 138 8.35 -11.62 -16.13
C GLU A 138 8.82 -10.48 -17.04
N GLU A 139 9.92 -10.71 -17.75
CA GLU A 139 10.48 -9.72 -18.68
C GLU A 139 9.42 -9.24 -19.69
N ASN A 140 9.26 -7.92 -19.79
CA ASN A 140 8.26 -7.24 -20.64
C ASN A 140 6.79 -7.56 -20.33
N ALA A 141 6.50 -8.31 -19.26
CA ALA A 141 5.14 -8.57 -18.78
C ALA A 141 4.74 -7.57 -17.68
N THR A 142 3.45 -7.29 -17.57
CA THR A 142 2.91 -6.42 -16.50
C THR A 142 2.13 -7.18 -15.43
N THR A 143 1.99 -8.49 -15.62
CA THR A 143 1.39 -9.37 -14.60
C THR A 143 2.42 -9.69 -13.55
N ILE A 144 2.11 -9.35 -12.30
CA ILE A 144 2.95 -9.65 -11.15
C ILE A 144 2.97 -11.15 -10.90
N THR A 145 4.16 -11.76 -10.89
CA THR A 145 4.36 -13.21 -10.71
C THR A 145 5.15 -13.54 -9.44
N GLY A 146 6.01 -12.64 -8.98
CA GLY A 146 6.91 -12.87 -7.85
C GLY A 146 7.29 -11.58 -7.14
N HIS A 147 8.19 -11.63 -6.16
CA HIS A 147 8.76 -10.43 -5.53
C HIS A 147 10.21 -10.64 -5.18
N THR A 148 10.88 -9.55 -4.85
CA THR A 148 12.13 -9.57 -4.12
C THR A 148 12.08 -8.68 -2.89
N LEU A 149 12.84 -9.03 -1.86
CA LEU A 149 13.09 -8.20 -0.70
C LEU A 149 14.39 -7.42 -0.90
N TYR A 150 14.52 -6.29 -0.20
CA TYR A 150 15.77 -5.56 -0.11
C TYR A 150 15.94 -4.93 1.26
N GLU A 151 17.20 -4.74 1.64
CA GLU A 151 17.66 -3.89 2.72
C GLU A 151 18.84 -3.09 2.18
N SER A 152 18.95 -1.82 2.55
CA SER A 152 20.10 -1.00 2.18
C SER A 152 21.20 -1.04 3.23
N ASN A 153 22.36 -0.48 2.89
CA ASN A 153 23.30 0.01 3.90
C ASN A 153 22.63 1.05 4.82
N GLU A 154 23.20 1.20 6.02
CA GLU A 154 22.89 2.32 6.91
C GLU A 154 23.78 3.51 6.56
N LEU A 155 23.17 4.62 6.16
CA LEU A 155 23.86 5.84 5.80
C LEU A 155 23.74 6.85 6.94
N THR A 156 24.87 7.34 7.44
CA THR A 156 24.91 8.46 8.40
C THR A 156 25.33 9.72 7.67
N MET A 157 24.63 10.83 7.90
CA MET A 157 24.94 12.13 7.30
C MET A 157 24.63 13.28 8.28
N ASP A 158 25.28 14.43 8.10
CA ASP A 158 25.02 15.65 8.86
C ASP A 158 24.24 16.62 7.99
N VAL A 159 23.11 17.12 8.48
CA VAL A 159 22.19 17.97 7.74
C VAL A 159 22.23 19.39 8.28
N ASP A 160 22.49 20.36 7.42
CA ASP A 160 22.22 21.77 7.71
C ASP A 160 20.71 21.98 7.75
N GLY A 161 20.18 22.23 8.95
CA GLY A 161 18.75 22.42 9.18
C GLY A 161 18.17 23.64 8.46
N LYS A 162 18.94 24.70 8.24
CA LYS A 162 18.46 25.89 7.50
C LYS A 162 18.32 25.58 6.02
N GLN A 163 19.28 24.88 5.44
CA GLN A 163 19.21 24.44 4.05
C GLN A 163 18.07 23.42 3.86
N ALA A 164 17.91 22.49 4.80
CA ALA A 164 16.81 21.52 4.76
C ALA A 164 15.43 22.20 4.88
N ALA A 165 15.29 23.20 5.76
CA ALA A 165 14.06 23.96 5.90
C ALA A 165 13.70 24.81 4.66
N ALA A 166 14.69 25.12 3.80
CA ALA A 166 14.47 25.83 2.54
C ALA A 166 13.97 24.91 1.40
N VAL A 167 14.04 23.58 1.58
CA VAL A 167 13.50 22.62 0.61
C VAL A 167 11.97 22.64 0.68
N GLU A 168 11.33 22.79 -0.49
CA GLU A 168 9.88 22.74 -0.59
C GLU A 168 9.35 21.35 -0.23
N GLN A 169 8.38 21.29 0.69
CA GLN A 169 7.70 20.04 1.04
C GLN A 169 6.90 19.53 -0.15
N ALA A 170 7.08 18.27 -0.53
CA ALA A 170 6.45 17.69 -1.71
C ALA A 170 4.91 17.69 -1.65
N MET A 171 4.33 17.70 -0.44
CA MET A 171 2.87 17.77 -0.22
C MET A 171 2.37 19.16 0.21
N GLY A 172 3.17 20.20 0.00
CA GLY A 172 2.88 21.58 0.40
C GLY A 172 2.72 21.79 1.90
N GLY A 173 2.23 22.96 2.32
CA GLY A 173 1.98 23.32 3.74
C GLY A 173 0.67 22.79 4.33
N ASP A 174 0.40 23.07 5.60
CA ASP A 174 -0.76 22.54 6.37
C ASP A 174 -2.11 23.21 6.04
N ASP A 175 -2.13 24.11 5.04
CA ASP A 175 -3.33 24.90 4.76
C ASP A 175 -4.45 24.03 4.18
N SER A 176 -5.45 23.78 5.03
CA SER A 176 -6.74 23.22 4.62
C SER A 176 -7.52 24.33 3.92
N THR A 177 -7.41 24.41 2.59
CA THR A 177 -8.15 25.40 1.80
C THR A 177 -9.52 24.84 1.38
N GLY A 178 -10.59 25.64 1.52
CA GLY A 178 -11.92 25.32 1.01
C GLY A 178 -13.05 25.35 2.04
N VAL A 179 -14.28 25.08 1.56
CA VAL A 179 -15.49 25.04 2.39
C VAL A 179 -15.68 23.61 2.93
N ILE A 180 -15.55 23.45 4.24
CA ILE A 180 -15.71 22.17 4.93
C ILE A 180 -17.17 21.99 5.35
N ASP A 181 -17.81 20.91 4.93
CA ASP A 181 -19.08 20.49 5.54
C ASP A 181 -18.78 19.90 6.92
N LYS A 182 -19.09 20.67 7.98
CA LYS A 182 -18.82 20.30 9.38
C LYS A 182 -19.44 18.98 9.83
N ARG A 183 -20.44 18.45 9.12
CA ARG A 183 -21.10 17.17 9.44
C ARG A 183 -20.43 15.96 8.81
N SER A 184 -19.66 16.16 7.73
CA SER A 184 -18.98 15.07 7.00
C SER A 184 -17.47 15.24 6.92
N ASN A 185 -16.95 16.42 7.29
CA ASN A 185 -15.57 16.87 7.07
C ASN A 185 -15.06 16.67 5.64
N ILE A 186 -15.99 16.71 4.69
CA ILE A 186 -15.70 16.77 3.26
C ILE A 186 -15.48 18.23 2.87
N VAL A 187 -14.39 18.50 2.15
CA VAL A 187 -14.16 19.81 1.53
C VAL A 187 -15.01 19.89 0.27
N THR A 188 -16.25 20.37 0.39
CA THR A 188 -17.23 20.32 -0.71
C THR A 188 -16.82 21.18 -1.89
N SER A 189 -16.04 22.24 -1.67
CA SER A 189 -15.45 23.06 -2.74
C SER A 189 -14.42 22.31 -3.58
N SER A 190 -13.88 21.19 -3.09
CA SER A 190 -13.01 20.30 -3.87
C SER A 190 -13.81 19.38 -4.80
N CYS A 191 -15.14 19.29 -4.67
CA CYS A 191 -15.97 18.37 -5.45
C CYS A 191 -16.55 19.04 -6.70
N ARG A 192 -16.62 18.29 -7.80
CA ARG A 192 -17.23 18.71 -9.07
C ARG A 192 -18.32 17.73 -9.50
N GLY A 193 -19.38 18.23 -10.11
CA GLY A 193 -20.47 17.39 -10.65
C GLY A 193 -21.02 16.39 -9.64
N SER A 194 -20.96 15.09 -9.98
CA SER A 194 -21.47 13.99 -9.14
C SER A 194 -20.51 13.52 -8.04
N GLN A 195 -19.27 14.04 -7.98
CA GLN A 195 -18.22 13.52 -7.10
C GLN A 195 -18.59 13.52 -5.61
N LEU A 196 -19.29 14.57 -5.13
CA LEU A 196 -19.75 14.63 -3.75
C LEU A 196 -20.69 13.45 -3.42
N ARG A 197 -21.63 13.14 -4.32
CA ARG A 197 -22.56 12.02 -4.15
C ARG A 197 -21.84 10.68 -4.20
N VAL A 198 -20.86 10.54 -5.09
CA VAL A 198 -20.02 9.34 -5.19
C VAL A 198 -19.25 9.12 -3.88
N LEU A 199 -18.58 10.15 -3.36
CA LEU A 199 -17.83 10.06 -2.10
C LEU A 199 -18.75 9.74 -0.90
N GLN A 200 -19.91 10.40 -0.80
CA GLN A 200 -20.90 10.09 0.25
C GLN A 200 -21.39 8.64 0.17
N THR A 201 -21.59 8.12 -1.04
CA THR A 201 -21.97 6.72 -1.27
C THR A 201 -20.85 5.78 -0.86
N ALA A 202 -19.60 6.10 -1.21
CA ALA A 202 -18.43 5.31 -0.86
C ALA A 202 -18.20 5.28 0.66
N LEU A 203 -18.35 6.39 1.36
CA LEU A 203 -18.29 6.47 2.83
C LEU A 203 -19.38 5.61 3.49
N SER A 204 -20.62 5.72 3.02
CA SER A 204 -21.74 4.89 3.52
C SER A 204 -21.46 3.40 3.32
N ASN A 205 -20.99 3.01 2.14
CA ASN A 205 -20.60 1.63 1.84
C ASN A 205 -19.41 1.18 2.71
N ALA A 206 -18.37 2.01 2.86
CA ALA A 206 -17.20 1.72 3.70
C ALA A 206 -17.60 1.50 5.17
N SER A 207 -18.56 2.29 5.69
CA SER A 207 -19.10 2.07 7.04
C SER A 207 -19.78 0.71 7.17
N ARG A 208 -20.65 0.36 6.21
CA ARG A 208 -21.34 -0.94 6.18
C ARG A 208 -20.36 -2.10 6.09
N LEU A 209 -19.42 -2.05 5.15
CA LEU A 209 -18.40 -3.08 4.95
C LEU A 209 -17.54 -3.25 6.21
N SER A 210 -17.11 -2.15 6.82
CA SER A 210 -16.29 -2.20 8.02
C SER A 210 -17.05 -2.81 9.21
N ARG A 211 -18.34 -2.53 9.40
CA ARG A 211 -19.14 -3.17 10.47
C ARG A 211 -19.27 -4.68 10.23
N ALA A 212 -19.53 -5.09 8.98
CA ALA A 212 -19.59 -6.50 8.62
C ALA A 212 -18.24 -7.20 8.86
N ALA A 213 -17.14 -6.57 8.44
CA ALA A 213 -15.78 -7.07 8.63
C ALA A 213 -15.41 -7.18 10.12
N ALA A 214 -15.75 -6.18 10.95
CA ALA A 214 -15.53 -6.25 12.39
C ALA A 214 -16.23 -7.46 13.03
N SER A 215 -17.47 -7.72 12.62
CA SER A 215 -18.24 -8.86 13.12
C SER A 215 -17.70 -10.20 12.59
N ALA A 216 -17.27 -10.23 11.33
CA ALA A 216 -16.65 -11.41 10.72
C ALA A 216 -15.28 -11.74 11.34
N ALA A 217 -14.48 -10.74 11.72
CA ALA A 217 -13.22 -10.96 12.42
C ALA A 217 -13.40 -11.81 13.70
N GLN A 218 -14.52 -11.63 14.40
CA GLN A 218 -14.84 -12.38 15.61
C GLN A 218 -15.41 -13.78 15.35
N ARG A 219 -16.06 -13.98 14.19
CA ARG A 219 -16.84 -15.19 13.89
C ARG A 219 -16.21 -16.11 12.83
N ASN A 220 -15.24 -15.61 12.08
CA ASN A 220 -14.62 -16.32 10.98
C ASN A 220 -13.09 -16.44 11.19
N PRO A 221 -12.65 -17.38 12.04
CA PRO A 221 -11.23 -17.58 12.32
C PRO A 221 -10.44 -18.04 11.08
N SER A 222 -11.10 -18.65 10.08
CA SER A 222 -10.45 -19.02 8.82
C SER A 222 -10.02 -17.78 8.05
N LYS A 223 -10.94 -16.83 7.87
CA LYS A 223 -10.65 -15.56 7.17
C LYS A 223 -9.65 -14.70 7.94
N MET A 224 -9.67 -14.75 9.27
CA MET A 224 -8.64 -14.12 10.10
C MET A 224 -7.24 -14.70 9.84
N ARG A 225 -7.10 -16.03 9.78
CA ARG A 225 -5.81 -16.67 9.44
C ARG A 225 -5.36 -16.37 8.02
N GLU A 226 -6.28 -16.29 7.07
CA GLU A 226 -5.95 -15.96 5.67
C GLU A 226 -5.33 -14.56 5.53
N TYR A 227 -5.99 -13.55 6.09
CA TYR A 227 -5.57 -12.15 5.92
C TYR A 227 -4.58 -11.69 6.98
N PHE A 228 -4.82 -12.00 8.25
CA PHE A 228 -4.03 -11.52 9.39
C PHE A 228 -3.06 -12.57 9.95
N LYS A 229 -3.03 -13.78 9.37
CA LYS A 229 -2.08 -14.86 9.70
C LYS A 229 -2.23 -15.44 11.11
N THR A 230 -3.23 -14.99 11.85
CA THR A 230 -3.57 -15.49 13.19
C THR A 230 -5.05 -15.24 13.46
N ALA A 231 -5.62 -16.01 14.38
CA ALA A 231 -6.96 -15.83 14.92
C ALA A 231 -6.96 -15.79 16.45
N ASP A 232 -5.82 -15.44 17.06
CA ASP A 232 -5.74 -15.24 18.51
C ASP A 232 -6.65 -14.09 18.96
N SER A 233 -7.18 -14.20 20.18
CA SER A 233 -8.21 -13.28 20.68
C SER A 233 -7.74 -11.83 20.71
N ARG A 234 -6.45 -11.56 20.95
CA ARG A 234 -5.90 -10.20 21.00
C ARG A 234 -5.86 -9.58 19.60
N THR A 235 -5.39 -10.32 18.60
CA THR A 235 -5.39 -9.87 17.20
C THR A 235 -6.80 -9.69 16.68
N VAL A 236 -7.71 -10.63 16.96
CA VAL A 236 -9.13 -10.52 16.57
C VAL A 236 -9.77 -9.25 17.15
N GLN A 237 -9.59 -8.97 18.43
CA GLN A 237 -10.12 -7.75 19.07
C GLN A 237 -9.52 -6.49 18.44
N LYS A 238 -8.22 -6.47 18.19
CA LYS A 238 -7.55 -5.34 17.55
C LYS A 238 -8.10 -5.10 16.13
N VAL A 239 -8.19 -6.14 15.31
CA VAL A 239 -8.75 -6.04 13.94
C VAL A 239 -10.20 -5.54 13.97
N ALA A 240 -11.06 -6.14 14.80
CA ALA A 240 -12.45 -5.72 14.93
C ALA A 240 -12.57 -4.25 15.39
N SER A 241 -11.76 -3.83 16.37
CA SER A 241 -11.75 -2.44 16.85
C SER A 241 -11.34 -1.46 15.75
N ARG A 242 -10.34 -1.81 14.93
CA ARG A 242 -9.90 -0.95 13.82
C ARG A 242 -10.99 -0.78 12.77
N PHE A 243 -11.64 -1.87 12.36
CA PHE A 243 -12.81 -1.78 11.48
C PHE A 243 -13.94 -0.95 12.08
N LEU A 244 -14.22 -1.06 13.39
CA LEU A 244 -15.22 -0.22 14.03
C LEU A 244 -14.83 1.26 14.07
N SER A 245 -13.54 1.58 14.20
CA SER A 245 -13.06 2.96 14.06
C SER A 245 -13.27 3.50 12.66
N VAL A 246 -12.91 2.75 11.62
CA VAL A 246 -13.19 3.13 10.23
C VAL A 246 -14.69 3.29 10.02
N ALA A 247 -15.51 2.36 10.53
CA ALA A 247 -16.96 2.45 10.41
C ALA A 247 -17.57 3.71 11.03
N ARG A 248 -17.02 4.16 12.17
CA ARG A 248 -17.42 5.43 12.81
C ARG A 248 -16.99 6.61 11.95
N GLU A 249 -15.74 6.64 11.51
CA GLU A 249 -15.21 7.72 10.68
C GLU A 249 -15.98 7.87 9.37
N SER A 250 -16.37 6.77 8.72
CA SER A 250 -17.12 6.80 7.46
C SER A 250 -18.62 7.08 7.62
N SER A 251 -19.14 7.29 8.84
CA SER A 251 -20.58 7.46 9.04
C SER A 251 -21.04 8.89 8.76
N SER A 252 -22.08 9.04 7.92
CA SER A 252 -22.67 10.33 7.58
C SER A 252 -23.40 10.92 8.79
N GLY A 253 -22.70 11.67 9.63
CA GLY A 253 -23.27 12.29 10.83
C GLY A 253 -22.32 12.44 12.00
N SER A 254 -21.12 11.85 11.95
CA SER A 254 -20.06 12.15 12.91
C SER A 254 -19.20 13.31 12.44
N THR A 255 -18.78 14.17 13.36
CA THR A 255 -17.63 15.07 13.19
C THR A 255 -16.37 14.22 13.03
N GLY A 256 -16.20 13.60 11.86
CA GLY A 256 -15.08 12.74 11.53
C GLY A 256 -13.75 13.42 11.88
N ARG A 257 -12.72 12.65 12.18
CA ARG A 257 -11.43 13.24 12.55
C ARG A 257 -10.49 13.40 11.36
N THR A 258 -10.96 13.03 10.18
CA THR A 258 -10.27 13.17 8.90
C THR A 258 -10.94 14.24 8.04
N THR A 259 -10.15 14.94 7.24
CA THR A 259 -10.64 15.86 6.21
C THR A 259 -10.56 15.17 4.86
N TYR A 260 -11.69 15.04 4.16
CA TYR A 260 -11.76 14.31 2.91
C TYR A 260 -11.96 15.26 1.72
N TYR A 261 -11.07 15.16 0.73
CA TYR A 261 -11.11 15.93 -0.51
C TYR A 261 -11.58 15.05 -1.67
N CYS A 262 -12.57 15.54 -2.42
CA CYS A 262 -13.02 14.90 -3.65
C CYS A 262 -11.97 14.93 -4.75
N ASN A 263 -11.13 15.96 -4.80
CA ASN A 263 -10.01 16.02 -5.74
C ASN A 263 -8.76 16.48 -5.03
N ASP A 264 -7.64 16.02 -5.55
CA ASP A 264 -6.32 16.48 -5.18
C ASP A 264 -6.08 17.95 -5.57
N ASN A 265 -5.57 18.70 -4.60
CA ASN A 265 -5.11 20.07 -4.74
C ASN A 265 -3.65 20.24 -4.26
N ARG A 266 -2.93 19.14 -4.04
CA ARG A 266 -1.53 19.10 -3.58
C ARG A 266 -0.57 18.45 -4.58
N GLY A 267 -1.08 17.94 -5.70
CA GLY A 267 -0.24 17.35 -6.75
C GLY A 267 0.23 15.92 -6.46
N GLY A 268 -0.42 15.21 -5.52
CA GLY A 268 -0.13 13.80 -5.25
C GLY A 268 -0.74 12.83 -6.27
N CYS A 269 -1.72 13.28 -7.07
CA CYS A 269 -2.39 12.42 -8.05
C CYS A 269 -1.63 12.34 -9.37
N HIS A 270 -1.23 11.13 -9.69
CA HIS A 270 -0.50 10.75 -10.90
C HIS A 270 -1.09 9.47 -11.51
N PRO A 271 -0.71 9.08 -12.75
CA PRO A 271 -1.14 7.83 -13.34
C PRO A 271 -0.90 6.64 -12.40
N GLY A 272 -1.95 5.84 -12.19
CA GLY A 272 -1.90 4.67 -11.31
C GLY A 272 -2.29 4.94 -9.84
N VAL A 273 -2.31 6.18 -9.35
CA VAL A 273 -2.78 6.48 -7.98
C VAL A 273 -4.30 6.59 -7.97
N LEU A 274 -4.99 5.84 -7.12
CA LEU A 274 -6.45 5.89 -6.90
C LEU A 274 -6.82 6.96 -5.87
N ALA A 275 -6.16 6.94 -4.72
CA ALA A 275 -6.32 7.92 -3.65
C ALA A 275 -5.02 7.97 -2.87
N TYR A 276 -4.89 8.95 -1.98
CA TYR A 276 -3.79 8.97 -1.02
C TYR A 276 -4.18 9.65 0.28
N THR A 277 -3.47 9.28 1.33
CA THR A 277 -3.57 9.87 2.67
C THR A 277 -2.31 10.63 3.02
N LEU A 278 -2.47 11.76 3.72
CA LEU A 278 -1.41 12.44 4.47
C LEU A 278 -1.60 12.16 5.97
N PRO A 279 -0.90 11.16 6.54
CA PRO A 279 -1.11 10.74 7.93
C PRO A 279 -0.82 11.86 8.93
N SER A 280 0.20 12.68 8.64
CA SER A 280 0.60 13.83 9.48
C SER A 280 -0.51 14.88 9.63
N ARG A 281 -1.48 14.91 8.70
CA ARG A 281 -2.56 15.91 8.64
C ARG A 281 -3.97 15.33 8.77
N ASN A 282 -4.08 14.00 8.84
CA ASN A 282 -5.37 13.30 8.76
C ASN A 282 -6.21 13.71 7.54
N GLN A 283 -5.57 13.88 6.37
CA GLN A 283 -6.22 14.30 5.13
C GLN A 283 -6.23 13.17 4.11
N VAL A 284 -7.36 13.00 3.41
CA VAL A 284 -7.52 12.01 2.34
C VAL A 284 -7.91 12.70 1.05
N PHE A 285 -7.31 12.30 -0.06
CA PHE A 285 -7.54 12.88 -1.38
C PHE A 285 -7.85 11.79 -2.39
N ASN A 286 -8.98 11.92 -3.10
CA ASN A 286 -9.26 11.06 -4.24
C ASN A 286 -8.57 11.58 -5.51
N CYS A 287 -8.03 10.66 -6.30
CA CYS A 287 -7.51 10.95 -7.63
C CYS A 287 -8.58 10.71 -8.72
N PRO A 288 -8.38 11.24 -9.94
CA PRO A 288 -9.36 11.06 -11.03
C PRO A 288 -9.72 9.60 -11.32
N SER A 289 -8.76 8.69 -11.19
CA SER A 289 -8.92 7.24 -11.38
C SER A 289 -9.84 6.57 -10.34
N TYR A 290 -9.98 7.13 -9.13
CA TYR A 290 -10.95 6.67 -8.11
C TYR A 290 -12.37 6.65 -8.67
N TYR A 291 -12.73 7.68 -9.43
CA TYR A 291 -14.07 7.85 -9.98
C TYR A 291 -14.38 6.89 -11.14
N GLN A 292 -13.38 6.17 -11.64
CA GLN A 292 -13.53 5.12 -12.64
C GLN A 292 -13.78 3.74 -12.00
N LEU A 293 -13.53 3.61 -10.69
CA LEU A 293 -13.84 2.38 -9.96
C LEU A 293 -15.35 2.22 -9.78
N PRO A 294 -15.87 0.98 -9.70
CA PRO A 294 -17.24 0.75 -9.29
C PRO A 294 -17.44 1.19 -7.83
N ALA A 295 -18.68 1.50 -7.45
CA ALA A 295 -19.00 1.81 -6.05
C ALA A 295 -18.72 0.63 -5.11
N LEU A 296 -19.02 -0.58 -5.59
CA LEU A 296 -18.71 -1.88 -4.98
C LEU A 296 -18.33 -2.85 -6.10
N ASN A 297 -17.22 -3.55 -5.95
CA ASN A 297 -16.79 -4.56 -6.90
C ASN A 297 -17.56 -5.87 -6.65
N ASN A 298 -17.82 -6.65 -7.70
CA ASN A 298 -18.41 -8.00 -7.60
C ASN A 298 -17.37 -9.12 -7.76
N ARG A 299 -16.11 -8.77 -7.98
CA ARG A 299 -14.98 -9.71 -8.07
C ARG A 299 -14.21 -9.76 -6.76
N CYS A 300 -13.91 -10.97 -6.31
CA CYS A 300 -13.01 -11.19 -5.17
C CYS A 300 -11.69 -10.47 -5.36
N HIS A 301 -11.31 -9.72 -4.32
CA HIS A 301 -10.08 -8.93 -4.27
C HIS A 301 -10.02 -7.78 -5.29
N GLY A 302 -11.14 -7.45 -5.94
CA GLY A 302 -11.26 -6.31 -6.83
C GLY A 302 -11.27 -4.99 -6.05
N GLN A 303 -10.64 -3.95 -6.62
CA GLN A 303 -10.67 -2.61 -6.04
C GLN A 303 -12.00 -1.92 -6.39
N ASP A 304 -12.53 -1.17 -5.43
CA ASP A 304 -13.71 -0.32 -5.58
C ASP A 304 -13.57 0.95 -4.75
N GLN A 305 -14.52 1.87 -4.90
CA GLN A 305 -14.55 3.12 -4.15
C GLN A 305 -14.68 2.90 -2.64
N ALA A 306 -15.49 1.93 -2.20
CA ALA A 306 -15.75 1.68 -0.78
C ALA A 306 -14.51 1.15 -0.04
N THR A 307 -13.83 0.16 -0.63
CA THR A 307 -12.63 -0.49 -0.07
C THR A 307 -11.38 0.38 -0.22
N THR A 308 -11.32 1.24 -1.25
CA THR A 308 -10.32 2.31 -1.34
C THR A 308 -10.53 3.35 -0.25
N THR A 309 -11.77 3.80 -0.03
CA THR A 309 -12.09 4.72 1.09
C THR A 309 -11.71 4.10 2.43
N LEU A 310 -12.05 2.82 2.64
CA LEU A 310 -11.67 2.08 3.85
C LEU A 310 -10.14 2.05 4.03
N HIS A 311 -9.39 1.73 2.97
CA HIS A 311 -7.92 1.70 2.94
C HIS A 311 -7.34 3.00 3.48
N GLU A 312 -7.71 4.12 2.85
CA GLU A 312 -7.19 5.44 3.18
C GLU A 312 -7.49 5.82 4.64
N LEU A 313 -8.70 5.55 5.12
CA LEU A 313 -9.07 5.83 6.50
C LEU A 313 -8.22 5.04 7.51
N THR A 314 -7.66 3.88 7.13
CA THR A 314 -6.73 3.15 8.02
C THR A 314 -5.37 3.82 8.18
N HIS A 315 -4.96 4.66 7.24
CA HIS A 315 -3.71 5.44 7.30
C HIS A 315 -3.79 6.66 8.21
N ASN A 316 -4.98 6.99 8.73
CA ASN A 316 -5.19 8.21 9.51
C ASN A 316 -4.99 7.95 11.01
N PRO A 317 -3.99 8.57 11.67
CA PRO A 317 -3.73 8.42 13.11
C PRO A 317 -4.93 8.76 14.00
N ALA A 318 -5.78 9.68 13.56
CA ALA A 318 -6.98 10.06 14.29
C ALA A 318 -8.09 9.00 14.24
N VAL A 319 -8.03 8.06 13.30
CA VAL A 319 -8.96 6.92 13.16
C VAL A 319 -8.39 5.69 13.84
N VAL A 320 -7.10 5.42 13.62
CA VAL A 320 -6.43 4.22 14.09
C VAL A 320 -5.02 4.53 14.60
N THR A 321 -4.67 3.99 15.76
CA THR A 321 -3.31 4.12 16.33
C THR A 321 -2.77 2.75 16.77
N PRO A 322 -1.55 2.36 16.36
CA PRO A 322 -0.79 2.95 15.24
C PRO A 322 -1.58 2.82 13.92
N PHE A 323 -1.51 3.84 13.07
CA PHE A 323 -2.19 3.87 11.76
C PHE A 323 -1.48 2.93 10.77
N CYS A 324 -2.22 2.32 9.86
CA CYS A 324 -1.66 1.37 8.91
C CYS A 324 -0.64 2.03 7.97
N GLU A 325 0.31 1.23 7.51
CA GLU A 325 1.24 1.56 6.43
C GLU A 325 0.84 0.79 5.16
N ASP A 326 1.57 1.04 4.08
CA ASP A 326 1.50 0.27 2.85
C ASP A 326 2.68 -0.68 2.74
N LEU A 327 2.44 -1.92 3.19
CA LEU A 327 3.46 -2.96 3.27
C LEU A 327 3.26 -4.01 2.16
N GLY A 328 2.12 -4.00 1.49
CA GLY A 328 1.87 -4.84 0.31
C GLY A 328 0.50 -4.59 -0.31
N TYR A 329 0.49 -4.45 -1.65
CA TYR A 329 -0.70 -4.23 -2.46
C TYR A 329 -1.18 -5.49 -3.18
N GLY A 330 -2.49 -5.73 -3.15
CA GLY A 330 -3.14 -6.86 -3.80
C GLY A 330 -3.07 -8.15 -2.99
N TYR A 331 -3.99 -9.07 -3.29
CA TYR A 331 -4.18 -10.30 -2.54
C TYR A 331 -2.93 -11.16 -2.43
N GLN A 332 -2.19 -11.36 -3.54
CA GLN A 332 -0.98 -12.16 -3.53
C GLN A 332 0.07 -11.61 -2.53
N ARG A 333 0.17 -10.29 -2.39
CA ARG A 333 1.10 -9.65 -1.45
C ARG A 333 0.62 -9.73 -0.03
N VAL A 334 -0.64 -9.37 0.21
CA VAL A 334 -1.25 -9.43 1.53
C VAL A 334 -1.19 -10.85 2.10
N SER A 335 -1.37 -11.87 1.27
CA SER A 335 -1.26 -13.27 1.65
C SER A 335 0.17 -13.70 2.01
N ALA A 336 1.20 -13.00 1.53
CA ALA A 336 2.60 -13.29 1.85
C ALA A 336 3.13 -12.54 3.08
N LEU A 337 2.44 -11.50 3.57
CA LEU A 337 2.90 -10.72 4.72
C LEU A 337 2.89 -11.56 6.02
N PRO A 338 3.91 -11.44 6.89
CA PRO A 338 3.85 -12.01 8.23
C PRO A 338 2.77 -11.31 9.07
N ALA A 339 2.28 -11.97 10.12
CA ALA A 339 1.19 -11.47 10.98
C ALA A 339 1.42 -10.03 11.49
N SER A 340 2.65 -9.73 11.91
CA SER A 340 3.05 -8.42 12.43
C SER A 340 2.96 -7.29 11.40
N LYS A 341 3.15 -7.60 10.11
CA LYS A 341 3.02 -6.67 8.99
C LYS A 341 1.60 -6.65 8.43
N ALA A 342 0.94 -7.80 8.34
CA ALA A 342 -0.43 -7.91 7.85
C ALA A 342 -1.41 -7.07 8.68
N ILE A 343 -1.31 -7.13 10.02
CA ILE A 343 -2.13 -6.30 10.90
C ILE A 343 -1.83 -4.80 10.72
N GLN A 344 -0.65 -4.42 10.25
CA GLN A 344 -0.27 -3.01 10.08
C GLN A 344 -0.40 -2.53 8.63
N ASN A 345 -0.92 -3.37 7.72
CA ASN A 345 -1.04 -3.05 6.30
C ASN A 345 -2.48 -2.67 5.94
N ALA A 346 -2.66 -1.51 5.32
CA ALA A 346 -3.98 -0.97 4.99
C ALA A 346 -4.76 -1.88 4.04
N ASP A 347 -4.09 -2.43 3.02
CA ASP A 347 -4.75 -3.29 2.02
C ASP A 347 -5.26 -4.63 2.60
N THR A 348 -4.66 -5.10 3.70
CA THR A 348 -5.17 -6.27 4.41
C THR A 348 -6.59 -6.07 4.88
N TYR A 349 -6.92 -4.86 5.36
CA TYR A 349 -8.26 -4.51 5.82
C TYR A 349 -9.25 -4.37 4.65
N SER A 350 -8.82 -3.72 3.57
CA SER A 350 -9.64 -3.55 2.36
C SER A 350 -10.01 -4.88 1.72
N LEU A 351 -9.03 -5.78 1.57
CA LEU A 351 -9.25 -7.09 0.97
C LEU A 351 -10.06 -8.01 1.87
N PHE A 352 -9.83 -7.98 3.18
CA PHE A 352 -10.66 -8.72 4.14
C PHE A 352 -12.12 -8.27 4.06
N ALA A 353 -12.38 -6.95 4.04
CA ALA A 353 -13.73 -6.42 3.95
C ALA A 353 -14.42 -6.79 2.62
N ASN A 354 -13.68 -6.75 1.50
CA ASN A 354 -14.17 -7.21 0.19
C ASN A 354 -14.52 -8.70 0.20
N ALA A 355 -13.63 -9.55 0.74
CA ALA A 355 -13.84 -11.00 0.82
C ALA A 355 -15.09 -11.35 1.63
N ILE A 356 -15.25 -10.72 2.81
CA ILE A 356 -16.44 -10.88 3.64
C ILE A 356 -17.73 -10.45 2.92
N TYR A 357 -17.67 -9.36 2.15
CA TYR A 357 -18.83 -8.88 1.39
C TYR A 357 -19.24 -9.84 0.27
N LEU A 358 -18.26 -10.44 -0.42
CA LEU A 358 -18.50 -11.30 -1.58
C LEU A 358 -18.63 -12.79 -1.24
N GLY A 359 -18.38 -13.18 0.01
CA GLY A 359 -18.42 -14.59 0.41
C GLY A 359 -17.26 -15.41 -0.17
N CYS A 360 -16.14 -14.75 -0.41
CA CYS A 360 -14.85 -15.38 -0.63
C CYS A 360 -13.90 -14.98 0.51
#